data_AF-A0A6J4RSJ7-F1
#
_entry.id   AF-A0A6J4RSJ7-F1
#
_cell.length_a   1.000
_cell.length_b   1.000
_cell.length_c   1.000
_cell.angle_alpha   90.00
_cell.angle_beta   90.00
_cell.angle_gamma   90.00
#
_symmetry.space_group_name_H-M   'P 1'
#
loop_
_entity.id
_entity.type
_entity.pdbx_description
1 polymer ?
#
loop_
_entity_poly.entity_id
_entity_poly.type
_entity_poly.pdbx_seq_one_letter_code
_entity_poly.pdbx_strand_id
1 'polypeptide(L)'
;MTNPIALRNRFAIVKGAWDEHLRGTPIPPLGEGSTEEKLERLELALVDAMRERATPENAEQVADAMWTIVHQRGDDDPVKQRVTEHHEQLAQLGHRPL
;
A
#
# COMPACT_ATOMS: atom_id res chain seq x y z
N MET A 1 -20.21 -5.87 10.21
CA MET A 1 -20.67 -4.79 9.30
C MET A 1 -19.74 -3.62 9.49
N THR A 2 -18.87 -3.34 8.52
CA THR A 2 -17.91 -2.24 8.63
C THR A 2 -18.60 -0.90 8.43
N ASN A 3 -18.23 0.07 9.26
CA ASN A 3 -18.82 1.41 9.23
C ASN A 3 -18.54 2.10 7.87
N PRO A 4 -19.55 2.59 7.14
CA PRO A 4 -19.36 3.24 5.84
C PRO A 4 -18.46 4.48 5.91
N ILE A 5 -18.41 5.18 7.06
CA ILE A 5 -17.49 6.30 7.28
C ILE A 5 -16.04 5.81 7.31
N ALA A 6 -15.79 4.65 7.94
CA ALA A 6 -14.46 4.05 8.00
C ALA A 6 -13.99 3.61 6.60
N LEU A 7 -14.88 3.02 5.79
CA LEU A 7 -14.57 2.65 4.40
C LEU A 7 -14.26 3.87 3.54
N ARG A 8 -15.03 4.96 3.67
CA ARG A 8 -14.77 6.20 2.96
C ARG A 8 -13.42 6.80 3.34
N ASN A 9 -13.09 6.81 4.62
CA ASN A 9 -11.82 7.36 5.10
C ASN A 9 -10.64 6.52 4.63
N ARG A 10 -10.71 5.18 4.70
CA ARG A 10 -9.71 4.27 4.10
C ARG A 10 -9.54 4.55 2.62
N PHE A 11 -10.63 4.60 1.85
CA PHE A 11 -10.56 4.89 0.43
C PHE A 11 -9.92 6.25 0.11
N ALA A 12 -10.23 7.29 0.89
CA ALA A 12 -9.61 8.61 0.71
C ALA A 12 -8.09 8.57 0.93
N ILE A 13 -7.62 7.87 1.96
CA ILE A 13 -6.18 7.69 2.25
C ILE A 13 -5.51 6.96 1.09
N VAL A 14 -6.09 5.82 0.67
CA VAL A 14 -5.52 4.96 -0.37
C VAL A 14 -5.48 5.66 -1.72
N LYS A 15 -6.55 6.36 -2.08
CA LYS A 15 -6.61 7.16 -3.30
C LYS A 15 -5.59 8.30 -3.28
N GLY A 16 -5.41 8.97 -2.13
CA GLY A 16 -4.42 10.04 -1.97
C GLY A 16 -3.00 9.52 -2.18
N ALA A 17 -2.64 8.43 -1.50
CA ALA A 17 -1.33 7.78 -1.66
C ALA A 17 -1.10 7.27 -3.10
N TRP A 18 -2.14 6.76 -3.76
CA TRP A 18 -2.05 6.36 -5.18
C TRP A 18 -1.73 7.56 -6.08
N ASP A 19 -2.42 8.69 -5.92
CA ASP A 19 -2.18 9.88 -6.73
C ASP A 19 -0.78 10.47 -6.49
N GLU A 20 -0.31 10.42 -5.24
CA GLU A 20 1.00 10.91 -4.83
C GLU A 20 2.15 10.04 -5.34
N HIS A 21 2.15 8.75 -5.04
CA HIS A 21 3.28 7.85 -5.33
C HIS A 21 3.18 7.16 -6.69
N LEU A 22 1.96 6.95 -7.20
CA LEU A 22 1.69 6.19 -8.42
C LEU A 22 1.15 7.08 -9.54
N ARG A 23 1.48 8.37 -9.55
CA ARG A 23 1.04 9.33 -10.58
C ARG A 23 1.20 8.76 -12.00
N GLY A 24 0.13 8.88 -12.79
CA GLY A 24 0.06 8.38 -14.17
C GLY A 24 -0.20 6.87 -14.29
N THR A 25 -0.27 6.13 -13.18
CA THR A 25 -0.60 4.70 -13.16
C THR A 25 -2.11 4.53 -13.01
N PRO A 26 -2.79 3.85 -13.95
CA PRO A 26 -4.21 3.56 -13.79
C PRO A 26 -4.44 2.60 -12.62
N ILE A 27 -5.53 2.81 -11.89
CA ILE A 27 -5.97 1.87 -10.86
C ILE A 27 -6.35 0.55 -11.55
N PRO A 28 -5.82 -0.61 -11.10
CA PRO A 28 -6.13 -1.89 -11.72
C PRO A 28 -7.60 -2.28 -11.49
N PRO A 29 -8.15 -3.16 -12.34
CA PRO A 29 -9.50 -3.68 -12.13
C PRO A 29 -9.57 -4.48 -10.82
N LEU A 30 -10.47 -4.08 -9.92
CA LEU A 30 -10.60 -4.67 -8.57
C LEU A 30 -11.50 -5.93 -8.54
N GLY A 31 -12.08 -6.30 -9.68
CA GLY A 31 -12.98 -7.45 -9.82
C GLY A 31 -14.35 -7.25 -9.15
N GLU A 32 -15.05 -8.36 -8.93
CA GLU A 32 -16.35 -8.41 -8.24
C GLU A 32 -16.19 -8.59 -6.73
N GLY A 33 -17.25 -8.31 -5.95
CA GLY A 33 -17.24 -8.44 -4.49
C GLY A 33 -17.77 -7.20 -3.76
N SER A 34 -17.77 -7.27 -2.43
CA SER A 34 -18.18 -6.20 -1.53
C SER A 34 -17.25 -4.98 -1.64
N THR A 35 -17.74 -3.80 -1.24
CA THR A 35 -16.91 -2.57 -1.20
C THR A 35 -15.64 -2.75 -0.35
N GLU A 36 -15.74 -3.51 0.74
CA GLU A 36 -14.63 -3.81 1.64
C GLU A 36 -13.54 -4.62 0.93
N GLU A 37 -13.94 -5.69 0.23
CA GLU A 37 -13.03 -6.56 -0.52
C GLU A 37 -12.35 -5.80 -1.66
N LYS A 38 -13.09 -4.94 -2.37
CA LYS A 38 -12.53 -4.10 -3.43
C LYS A 38 -11.52 -3.10 -2.88
N LEU A 39 -11.82 -2.49 -1.74
CA LEU A 39 -10.92 -1.54 -1.09
C LEU A 39 -9.63 -2.22 -0.61
N GLU A 40 -9.74 -3.41 -0.02
CA GLU A 40 -8.58 -4.22 0.37
C GLU A 40 -7.70 -4.57 -0.84
N ARG A 41 -8.30 -4.99 -1.95
CA ARG A 41 -7.54 -5.25 -3.19
C ARG A 41 -6.85 -3.99 -3.72
N LEU A 42 -7.49 -2.83 -3.61
CA LEU A 42 -6.89 -1.56 -4.01
C LEU A 42 -5.70 -1.21 -3.12
N GLU A 43 -5.81 -1.46 -1.82
CA GLU A 43 -4.74 -1.26 -0.85
C GLU A 43 -3.54 -2.18 -1.13
N LEU A 44 -3.81 -3.45 -1.40
CA LEU A 44 -2.77 -4.42 -1.79
C LEU A 44 -2.09 -4.00 -3.10
N ALA A 45 -2.87 -3.61 -4.11
CA ALA A 45 -2.32 -3.13 -5.37
C ALA A 45 -1.47 -1.86 -5.21
N LEU A 46 -1.83 -0.96 -4.27
CA LEU A 46 -1.07 0.25 -3.99
C LEU A 46 0.32 -0.11 -3.43
N VAL A 47 0.37 -0.96 -2.42
CA VAL A 47 1.64 -1.32 -1.77
C VAL A 47 2.52 -2.16 -2.70
N ASP A 48 1.95 -3.07 -3.50
CA ASP A 48 2.70 -3.81 -4.50
C ASP A 48 3.29 -2.87 -5.56
N ALA A 49 2.48 -1.97 -6.13
CA ALA A 49 2.96 -1.04 -7.16
C ALA A 49 3.99 -0.03 -6.62
N MET A 50 3.85 0.42 -5.37
CA MET A 50 4.85 1.26 -4.72
C MET A 50 6.18 0.51 -4.56
N ARG A 51 6.14 -0.77 -4.16
CA ARG A 51 7.34 -1.61 -4.06
C ARG A 51 7.99 -1.82 -5.43
N GLU A 52 7.20 -2.08 -6.48
CA GLU A 52 7.71 -2.29 -7.85
C GLU A 52 8.44 -1.06 -8.41
N ARG A 53 8.02 0.14 -8.01
CA ARG A 53 8.63 1.41 -8.41
C ARG A 53 9.78 1.86 -7.51
N ALA A 54 9.99 1.17 -6.39
CA ALA A 54 11.07 1.52 -5.48
C ALA A 54 12.43 1.30 -6.16
N THR A 55 13.32 2.26 -5.98
CA THR A 55 14.72 2.19 -6.36
C THR A 55 15.57 2.09 -5.09
N PRO A 56 16.84 1.65 -5.17
CA PRO A 56 17.73 1.65 -4.01
C PRO A 56 17.82 3.02 -3.31
N GLU A 57 17.71 4.11 -4.07
CA GLU A 57 17.80 5.49 -3.59
C GLU A 57 16.57 5.95 -2.79
N ASN A 58 15.39 5.37 -3.06
CA ASN A 58 14.14 5.75 -2.41
C ASN A 58 13.50 4.62 -1.59
N ALA A 59 14.14 3.46 -1.47
CA ALA A 59 13.57 2.28 -0.82
C ALA A 59 13.12 2.56 0.63
N GLU A 60 13.90 3.30 1.41
CA GLU A 60 13.55 3.71 2.77
C GLU A 60 12.32 4.64 2.79
N GLN A 61 12.28 5.62 1.89
CA GLN A 61 11.15 6.56 1.78
C GLN A 61 9.86 5.83 1.39
N VAL A 62 9.96 4.87 0.47
CA VAL A 62 8.83 4.04 0.04
C VAL A 62 8.33 3.16 1.20
N ALA A 63 9.23 2.58 1.99
CA ALA A 63 8.86 1.79 3.17
C ALA A 63 8.14 2.66 4.22
N ASP A 64 8.67 3.83 4.57
CA ASP A 64 8.04 4.74 5.53
C ASP A 64 6.63 5.20 5.08
N ALA A 65 6.49 5.52 3.78
CA ALA A 65 5.21 5.88 3.20
C ALA A 65 4.18 4.74 3.29
N MET A 66 4.59 3.49 2.99
CA MET A 66 3.74 2.31 3.17
C MET A 66 3.33 2.12 4.63
N TRP A 67 4.28 2.31 5.56
CA TRP A 67 4.02 2.15 6.98
C TRP A 67 2.97 3.14 7.50
N THR A 68 3.01 4.39 7.03
CA THR A 68 2.00 5.42 7.36
C THR A 68 0.57 5.02 6.99
N ILE A 69 0.36 4.10 6.04
CA ILE A 69 -0.97 3.61 5.64
C ILE A 69 -1.52 2.56 6.63
N VAL A 70 -0.63 1.78 7.25
CA VAL A 70 -0.99 0.55 7.98
C VAL A 70 -0.61 0.54 9.46
N HIS A 71 0.18 1.50 9.94
CA HIS A 71 0.75 1.46 11.30
C HIS A 71 -0.29 1.44 12.44
N GLN A 72 -1.51 1.94 12.21
CA GLN A 72 -2.61 1.89 13.19
C GLN A 72 -3.49 0.63 13.08
N ARG A 73 -3.23 -0.26 12.11
CA ARG A 73 -4.00 -1.48 11.89
C ARG A 73 -3.48 -2.62 12.77
N GLY A 74 -4.35 -3.58 13.05
CA GLY A 74 -3.97 -4.83 13.72
C GLY A 74 -3.00 -5.65 12.87
N ASP A 75 -2.23 -6.53 13.52
CA ASP A 75 -1.21 -7.35 12.85
C ASP A 75 -1.80 -8.48 11.98
N ASP A 76 -3.09 -8.79 12.16
CA ASP A 76 -3.85 -9.72 11.32
C ASP A 76 -4.36 -9.07 10.02
N ASP A 77 -4.19 -7.75 9.84
CA ASP A 77 -4.63 -7.07 8.63
C ASP A 77 -3.78 -7.49 7.42
N PRO A 78 -4.39 -7.98 6.33
CA PRO A 78 -3.66 -8.53 5.20
C PRO A 78 -2.79 -7.47 4.50
N VAL A 79 -3.21 -6.20 4.50
CA VAL A 79 -2.42 -5.09 3.93
C VAL A 79 -1.20 -4.83 4.80
N LYS A 80 -1.35 -4.84 6.13
CA LYS A 80 -0.22 -4.66 7.05
C LYS A 80 0.81 -5.78 6.92
N GLN A 81 0.37 -7.03 6.84
CA GLN A 81 1.26 -8.17 6.59
C GLN A 81 2.03 -7.99 5.29
N ARG A 82 1.34 -7.60 4.21
CA ARG A 82 1.97 -7.33 2.91
C ARG A 82 3.01 -6.22 2.96
N VAL A 83 2.74 -5.13 3.67
CA VAL A 83 3.70 -4.03 3.89
C VAL A 83 4.93 -4.53 4.64
N THR A 84 4.75 -5.34 5.69
CA THR A 84 5.87 -5.93 6.42
C THR A 84 6.76 -6.79 5.53
N GLU A 85 6.18 -7.63 4.66
CA GLU A 85 6.95 -8.40 3.66
C GLU A 85 7.72 -7.48 2.70
N HIS A 86 7.11 -6.38 2.25
CA HIS A 86 7.77 -5.41 1.37
C HIS A 86 8.89 -4.66 2.07
N HIS A 87 8.77 -4.34 3.37
CA HIS A 87 9.83 -3.68 4.13
C HIS A 87 11.13 -4.49 4.12
N GLU A 88 11.05 -5.82 4.28
CA GLU A 88 12.23 -6.69 4.23
C GLU A 88 12.90 -6.64 2.84
N GLN A 89 12.09 -6.63 1.77
CA GLN A 89 12.59 -6.55 0.40
C GLN A 89 13.21 -5.17 0.08
N LEU A 90 12.59 -4.09 0.58
CA LEU A 90 13.06 -2.72 0.39
C LEU A 90 14.36 -2.47 1.18
N ALA A 91 14.47 -3.03 2.38
CA ALA A 91 15.73 -3.00 3.14
C ALA A 91 16.86 -3.67 2.35
N GLN A 92 16.61 -4.86 1.78
CA GLN A 92 17.59 -5.54 0.92
C GLN A 92 17.95 -4.72 -0.33
N LEU A 93 16.98 -4.01 -0.93
CA LEU A 93 17.19 -3.17 -2.09
C LEU A 93 18.09 -1.96 -1.78
N GLY A 94 17.86 -1.28 -0.65
CA GLY A 94 18.65 -0.12 -0.21
C GLY A 94 20.05 -0.45 0.30
N HIS A 95 20.26 -1.66 0.83
CA HIS A 95 21.57 -2.10 1.32
C HIS A 95 22.56 -2.54 0.23
N ARG A 96 22.17 -2.57 -1.04
CA ARG A 96 23.04 -3.02 -2.12
C ARG A 96 24.11 -1.94 -2.42
N PRO A 97 25.41 -2.19 -2.17
CA PRO A 97 26.45 -1.23 -2.52
C PRO A 97 26.52 -1.10 -4.06
N LEU A 98 26.55 0.15 -4.53
CA LEU A 98 26.76 0.50 -5.94
C LEU A 98 28.15 0.07 -6.43
#